data_AF-A0AAP9EC36-F1
#
_entry.id   AF-A0AAP9EC36-F1
#
_cell.length_a   1.000
_cell.length_b   1.000
_cell.length_c   1.000
_cell.angle_alpha   90.00
_cell.angle_beta   90.00
_cell.angle_gamma   90.00
#
_symmetry.space_group_name_H-M   'P 1'
#
loop_
_entity.id
_entity.type
_entity.pdbx_description
1 polymer ?
#
loop_
_entity_poly.entity_id
_entity_poly.type
_entity_poly.pdbx_seq_one_letter_code
_entity_poly.pdbx_strand_id
1 'polypeptide(L)' 'MSNLYVRTLERIYKPLIDIANSDRVSGNEQAQFEIMQAYELLDRATTRLIIRR' A
#
# COMPACT_ATOMS: atom_id res chain seq x y z
N MET A 1 4.04 10.85 -19.57
CA MET A 1 5.18 10.70 -18.63
C MET A 1 4.71 10.09 -17.33
N SER A 2 5.01 8.81 -17.07
CA SER A 2 4.71 8.19 -15.77
C SER A 2 5.49 8.94 -14.67
N ASN A 3 4.78 9.45 -13.66
CA ASN A 3 5.37 10.23 -12.59
C ASN A 3 6.30 9.32 -11.76
N LEU A 4 7.58 9.71 -11.57
CA LEU A 4 8.51 8.97 -10.71
C LEU A 4 7.90 8.70 -9.33
N TYR A 5 7.17 9.66 -8.77
CA TYR A 5 6.49 9.52 -7.49
C TYR A 5 5.40 8.44 -7.52
N VAL A 6 4.58 8.37 -8.58
CA VAL A 6 3.55 7.32 -8.73
C VAL A 6 4.20 5.94 -8.81
N ARG A 7 5.26 5.77 -9.61
CA ARG A 7 5.99 4.49 -9.70
C ARG A 7 6.63 4.08 -8.39
N THR A 8 7.12 5.04 -7.61
CA THR A 8 7.70 4.77 -6.28
C THR A 8 6.63 4.25 -5.32
N LEU A 9 5.44 4.86 -5.31
CA LEU A 9 4.33 4.43 -4.45
C LEU A 9 3.76 3.06 -4.90
N GLU A 10 3.62 2.83 -6.21
CA GLU A 10 3.17 1.55 -6.76
C GLU A 10 4.05 0.36 -6.33
N ARG A 11 5.36 0.57 -6.20
CA ARG A 11 6.30 -0.47 -5.74
C ARG A 11 6.08 -0.90 -4.29
N ILE A 12 5.41 -0.10 -3.48
CA ILE A 12 5.18 -0.37 -2.05
C ILE A 12 3.93 -1.24 -1.84
N TYR A 13 2.99 -1.27 -2.81
CA TYR A 13 1.76 -2.07 -2.68
C TYR A 13 2.02 -3.56 -2.47
N LYS A 14 2.89 -4.15 -3.30
CA LYS A 14 3.18 -5.57 -3.23
C LYS A 14 3.79 -5.97 -1.87
N PRO A 15 4.82 -5.28 -1.36
CA PRO A 15 5.33 -5.52 -0.01
C PRO A 15 4.26 -5.44 1.08
N LEU A 16 3.36 -4.45 1.06
CA LEU A 16 2.31 -4.32 2.08
C LEU A 16 1.36 -5.53 2.07
N ILE A 17 0.91 -5.96 0.90
CA ILE A 17 0.05 -7.15 0.75
C ILE A 17 0.80 -8.42 1.18
N ASP A 18 2.06 -8.57 0.77
CA ASP A 18 2.88 -9.73 1.10
C ASP A 18 3.13 -9.82 2.63
N ILE A 19 3.31 -8.69 3.32
CA ILE A 19 3.47 -8.64 4.78
C ILE A 19 2.14 -8.96 5.49
N ALA A 20 1.02 -8.35 5.05
CA ALA A 20 -0.30 -8.57 5.65
C ALA A 20 -0.73 -10.05 5.59
N ASN A 21 -0.31 -10.76 4.53
CA ASN A 21 -0.62 -12.18 4.33
C ASN A 21 0.51 -13.12 4.80
N SER A 22 1.56 -12.59 5.43
CA SER A 22 2.68 -13.42 5.88
C SER A 22 2.32 -14.25 7.11
N ASP A 23 2.95 -15.40 7.28
CA ASP A 23 2.78 -16.27 8.46
C ASP A 23 3.11 -15.56 9.78
N ARG A 24 3.90 -14.48 9.73
CA ARG A 24 4.24 -13.66 10.92
C ARG A 24 3.09 -12.76 11.38
N VAL A 25 2.19 -12.42 10.47
CA VAL A 25 1.00 -11.57 10.71
C VAL A 25 -0.26 -12.44 10.79
N SER A 26 -0.24 -13.64 10.19
CA SER A 26 -1.26 -14.68 10.31
C SER A 26 -1.52 -15.03 11.78
N GLY A 27 -2.63 -14.52 12.34
CA GLY A 27 -3.00 -14.68 13.75
C GLY A 27 -2.87 -13.40 14.60
N ASN A 28 -2.36 -12.30 14.03
CA ASN A 28 -2.39 -10.96 14.63
C ASN A 28 -3.28 -10.04 13.79
N GLU A 29 -4.59 -10.15 14.02
CA GLU A 29 -5.62 -9.39 13.28
C GLU A 29 -5.40 -7.87 13.35
N GLN A 30 -4.92 -7.36 14.49
CA GLN A 30 -4.61 -5.95 14.67
C GLN A 30 -3.46 -5.50 13.75
N ALA A 31 -2.36 -6.27 13.70
CA ALA A 31 -1.25 -5.97 12.81
C ALA A 31 -1.67 -6.05 11.34
N GLN A 32 -2.46 -7.07 10.98
CA GLN A 32 -3.00 -7.19 9.62
C GLN A 32 -3.84 -5.96 9.24
N PHE A 33 -4.73 -5.54 10.14
CA PHE A 33 -5.57 -4.37 9.95
C PHE A 33 -4.75 -3.08 9.76
N GLU A 34 -3.74 -2.85 10.58
CA GLU A 34 -2.87 -1.68 10.46
C GLU A 34 -2.09 -1.65 9.13
N ILE A 35 -1.60 -2.80 8.67
CA ILE A 35 -0.92 -2.90 7.37
C ILE A 35 -1.89 -2.61 6.22
N MET A 36 -3.12 -3.13 6.29
CA MET A 36 -4.14 -2.88 5.28
C MET A 36 -4.62 -1.42 5.28
N GLN A 37 -4.69 -0.75 6.45
CA GLN A 37 -4.94 0.69 6.49
C GLN A 37 -3.82 1.49 5.81
N ALA A 38 -2.55 1.11 6.02
CA ALA A 38 -1.43 1.77 5.35
C ALA A 38 -1.52 1.61 3.82
N TYR A 39 -1.97 0.44 3.35
CA TYR A 39 -2.25 0.20 1.93
C TYR A 39 -3.33 1.15 1.38
N GLU A 40 -4.46 1.30 2.07
CA GLU A 40 -5.55 2.20 1.63
C GLU A 40 -5.11 3.67 1.58
N LEU A 41 -4.33 4.13 2.56
CA LEU A 41 -3.79 5.48 2.58
C LEU A 41 -2.86 5.73 1.39
N LEU A 42 -2.02 4.74 1.06
CA LEU A 42 -1.12 4.77 -0.07
C LEU A 42 -1.89 4.78 -1.41
N ASP A 43 -2.93 3.96 -1.55
CA ASP A 43 -3.82 3.93 -2.72
C ASP A 43 -4.50 5.28 -2.97
N ARG A 44 -5.06 5.88 -1.91
CA ARG A 44 -5.65 7.22 -2.00
C ARG A 44 -4.63 8.29 -2.40
N ALA A 45 -3.41 8.23 -1.86
CA ALA A 45 -2.35 9.17 -2.20
C ALA A 45 -1.93 9.06 -3.68
N THR A 46 -1.72 7.85 -4.18
CA THR A 46 -1.38 7.58 -5.59
C THR A 46 -2.51 8.03 -6.52
N THR A 47 -3.76 7.70 -6.19
CA THR A 47 -4.94 8.11 -6.96
C THR A 47 -5.03 9.63 -7.08
N ARG A 48 -4.81 10.38 -5.99
CA ARG A 48 -4.80 11.85 -6.01
C ARG A 48 -3.68 12.43 -6.88
N LEU A 49 -2.53 11.77 -6.96
CA LEU A 49 -1.42 12.18 -7.82
C LEU A 49 -1.69 11.92 -9.31
N ILE A 50 -2.56 10.95 -9.63
CA ILE A 50 -2.95 10.61 -11.00
C ILE A 50 -4.10 11.53 -11.47
N ILE A 51 -5.14 11.71 -10.64
CA ILE A 51 -6.35 12.48 -11.00
C ILE A 51 -6.08 13.99 -11.14
N ARG A 52 -5.10 14.54 -10.41
CA ARG A 52 -4.73 15.97 -10.51
C ARG A 52 -3.84 16.32 -11.73
N ARG A 53 -3.85 15.51 -12.79
CA ARG A 53 -3.14 15.79 -14.05
C ARG A 53 -4.09 16.23 -15.15
#